data_AF-A0AAD8DY53-F1
#
_entry.id   AF-A0AAD8DY53-F1
#
_cell.length_a   1.000
_cell.length_b   1.000
_cell.length_c   1.000
_cell.angle_alpha   90.00
_cell.angle_beta   90.00
_cell.angle_gamma   90.00
#
_symmetry.space_group_name_H-M   'P 1'
#
loop_
_entity.id
_entity.type
_entity.pdbx_description
1 polymer ?
#
loop_
_entity_poly.entity_id
_entity_poly.type
_entity_poly.pdbx_seq_one_letter_code
_entity_poly.pdbx_strand_id
1 'polypeptide(L)'
;MLFEHRGNVSVGCRPVIHCRNLGSALHFCCSVSGWARARWRRRRRARDAKRSRSRSPEDHARSPIAPRTKTARIMLNMKLKERLALAVSAFLVLFTLMLVVDLQMDYGISGHRVPLHGRVSNADTEDKGRSAYIEFRKRFLQKSNGSNGSREYEQSAPSETSGGGVEAEPRTPAPPTDRYEDLQRILFIQIQGKAEDHTVIIPPHRDLNVLRPDNPNIGEMEDLELSLNASNLERFQLKIAQHELYEEEEPLVEHLLKDMATSPILHVEQKEGGTQLKLIIDYPNGVQALFKPMRFARDVQTLPNHFYFSDYERHYAEIAAFHLDRILGFRRAMPVVGRVLNMTTEIYDVTEGDILKTFFVSPANNFCFHGKCSYYCDTGHAICGNPDMLEGSFAAFLPSSDIAERKVWRHPWRRSYHKRRKAQWELQSDYCDTIRTTPPYDSGRRLLDLMDMSIFDFLSGNMDRHHYETFKMFGNETFTLHLDQGRAFGKAFHDELSILAPLLQCCLVRHTTLSTLLKFHNGVSLSKVLRDSLKKDPVDPVLWEPHLAALDRRIVIILDAIRKCIDKIDTPLQNEVNDFV
;
A
#
# COMPACT_ATOMS: atom_id res chain seq x y z
N MET A 1 -15.97 -47.57 -28.35
CA MET A 1 -17.39 -47.97 -28.27
C MET A 1 -18.09 -46.96 -27.39
N LEU A 2 -19.14 -46.36 -27.96
CA LEU A 2 -20.13 -45.51 -27.32
C LEU A 2 -20.75 -46.23 -26.09
N PHE A 3 -21.39 -45.58 -25.11
CA PHE A 3 -22.54 -44.70 -25.27
C PHE A 3 -22.97 -44.14 -23.88
N GLU A 4 -23.57 -42.94 -23.89
CA GLU A 4 -24.79 -42.51 -23.16
C GLU A 4 -24.95 -42.68 -21.62
N HIS A 5 -25.70 -41.86 -20.89
CA HIS A 5 -26.37 -40.56 -21.09
C HIS A 5 -26.93 -40.12 -19.71
N ARG A 6 -27.13 -38.80 -19.55
CA ARG A 6 -28.20 -38.07 -18.82
C ARG A 6 -28.39 -38.38 -17.33
N GLY A 7 -28.29 -37.38 -16.45
CA GLY A 7 -29.24 -36.26 -16.32
C GLY A 7 -30.21 -36.61 -15.17
N ASN A 8 -30.76 -35.73 -14.34
CA ASN A 8 -30.88 -34.28 -14.35
C ASN A 8 -31.53 -33.88 -13.00
N VAL A 9 -31.35 -32.62 -12.56
CA VAL A 9 -32.41 -31.74 -11.97
C VAL A 9 -32.93 -32.10 -10.56
N SER A 10 -32.51 -31.37 -9.49
CA SER A 10 -33.06 -30.09 -8.95
C SER A 10 -34.46 -30.26 -8.31
N VAL A 11 -34.86 -29.69 -7.17
CA VAL A 11 -34.95 -28.29 -6.69
C VAL A 11 -35.31 -28.44 -5.19
N GLY A 12 -34.66 -27.79 -4.21
CA GLY A 12 -34.86 -26.39 -3.80
C GLY A 12 -36.04 -26.24 -2.81
N CYS A 13 -35.75 -25.81 -1.57
CA CYS A 13 -36.59 -24.91 -0.74
C CYS A 13 -35.98 -24.75 0.67
N ARG A 14 -35.58 -23.51 1.02
CA ARG A 14 -35.38 -23.00 2.40
C ARG A 14 -36.77 -22.80 3.07
N PRO A 15 -36.93 -22.70 4.41
CA PRO A 15 -36.68 -21.44 5.18
C PRO A 15 -36.21 -21.66 6.66
N VAL A 16 -35.30 -20.87 7.26
CA VAL A 16 -35.46 -19.61 8.04
C VAL A 16 -36.69 -19.63 8.99
N ILE A 17 -36.61 -19.47 10.33
CA ILE A 17 -36.59 -18.21 11.15
C ILE A 17 -36.70 -18.70 12.62
N HIS A 18 -35.79 -18.40 13.57
CA HIS A 18 -35.56 -17.16 14.35
C HIS A 18 -36.31 -17.06 15.70
N CYS A 19 -35.51 -16.88 16.76
CA CYS A 19 -35.70 -16.05 17.95
C CYS A 19 -36.84 -16.32 18.94
N ARG A 20 -36.48 -16.51 20.22
CA ARG A 20 -36.55 -15.44 21.24
C ARG A 20 -36.09 -15.92 22.62
N ASN A 21 -35.29 -15.05 23.25
CA ASN A 21 -35.37 -14.53 24.63
C ASN A 21 -35.76 -15.51 25.77
N LEU A 22 -35.16 -15.47 26.96
CA LEU A 22 -35.09 -14.37 27.93
C LEU A 22 -34.33 -14.97 29.14
N GLY A 23 -33.56 -14.19 29.88
CA GLY A 23 -33.21 -14.55 31.26
C GLY A 23 -31.73 -14.55 31.58
N SER A 24 -31.16 -13.35 31.58
CA SER A 24 -30.05 -12.98 32.43
C SER A 24 -30.15 -13.60 33.83
N ALA A 25 -29.07 -14.17 34.33
CA ALA A 25 -28.83 -14.28 35.76
C ALA A 25 -27.63 -13.40 36.12
N LEU A 26 -27.78 -12.11 35.77
CA LEU A 26 -27.17 -11.02 36.52
C LEU A 26 -27.64 -11.17 37.97
N HIS A 27 -26.70 -11.18 38.90
CA HIS A 27 -26.66 -10.38 40.13
C HIS A 27 -25.71 -11.10 41.10
N PHE A 28 -24.49 -10.60 41.29
CA PHE A 28 -24.26 -9.38 42.08
C PHE A 28 -24.92 -9.52 43.45
N CYS A 29 -24.25 -10.28 44.33
CA CYS A 29 -24.12 -10.05 45.78
C CYS A 29 -23.68 -11.36 46.45
N CYS A 30 -22.58 -11.28 47.20
CA CYS A 30 -22.05 -12.28 48.13
C CYS A 30 -21.25 -13.44 47.47
N SER A 31 -19.91 -13.46 47.41
CA SER A 31 -18.90 -13.11 48.44
C SER A 31 -19.36 -13.52 49.84
N VAL A 32 -18.57 -14.37 50.50
CA VAL A 32 -18.78 -14.88 51.87
C VAL A 32 -19.64 -16.15 51.97
N SER A 33 -19.03 -17.30 51.66
CA SER A 33 -18.83 -18.44 52.58
C SER A 33 -18.52 -19.70 51.75
N GLY A 34 -17.47 -20.48 52.00
CA GLY A 34 -16.49 -20.42 53.07
C GLY A 34 -15.31 -21.31 52.72
N TRP A 35 -14.13 -20.68 52.66
CA TRP A 35 -13.00 -21.21 53.40
C TRP A 35 -13.19 -20.85 54.88
N ALA A 36 -12.97 -21.83 55.74
CA ALA A 36 -12.63 -21.71 57.16
C ALA A 36 -13.74 -21.32 58.18
N ARG A 37 -13.90 -22.27 59.12
CA ARG A 37 -14.45 -22.22 60.49
C ARG A 37 -15.94 -22.53 60.56
N ALA A 38 -16.36 -23.53 61.33
CA ALA A 38 -15.92 -23.80 62.70
C ALA A 38 -15.72 -25.32 62.94
N ARG A 39 -14.57 -25.73 63.48
CA ARG A 39 -14.31 -25.87 64.93
C ARG A 39 -15.01 -27.12 65.50
N TRP A 40 -14.17 -28.10 65.82
CA TRP A 40 -14.16 -28.87 67.07
C TRP A 40 -15.46 -29.50 67.57
N ARG A 41 -15.29 -30.77 67.98
CA ARG A 41 -16.24 -31.72 68.59
C ARG A 41 -16.98 -32.50 67.49
N ARG A 42 -16.77 -33.80 67.29
CA ARG A 42 -16.64 -34.87 68.28
C ARG A 42 -15.87 -36.07 67.72
N ARG A 43 -14.93 -36.52 68.54
CA ARG A 43 -14.68 -37.91 68.95
C ARG A 43 -14.49 -39.02 67.90
N ARG A 44 -13.32 -39.65 68.10
CA ARG A 44 -13.00 -41.09 68.10
C ARG A 44 -12.70 -41.69 66.72
N ARG A 45 -11.42 -42.05 66.53
CA ARG A 45 -10.86 -43.44 66.53
C ARG A 45 -11.12 -44.07 65.15
N ALA A 46 -10.16 -44.55 64.37
CA ALA A 46 -8.89 -45.23 64.66
C ALA A 46 -8.00 -45.05 63.40
N ARG A 47 -6.78 -44.52 63.46
CA ARG A 47 -5.50 -45.24 63.70
C ARG A 47 -5.61 -46.76 63.71
N ASP A 48 -5.13 -47.40 62.66
CA ASP A 48 -3.82 -48.10 62.66
C ASP A 48 -3.54 -48.56 61.21
N ALA A 49 -2.47 -48.12 60.54
CA ALA A 49 -1.04 -48.32 60.79
C ALA A 49 -0.56 -49.75 60.53
N LYS A 50 0.17 -49.93 59.41
CA LYS A 50 1.48 -50.62 59.26
C LYS A 50 1.62 -51.10 57.80
N ARG A 51 2.57 -50.67 56.96
CA ARG A 51 4.03 -50.44 57.03
C ARG A 51 4.84 -51.69 56.61
N SER A 52 5.64 -51.47 55.56
CA SER A 52 6.89 -52.18 55.18
C SER A 52 6.73 -53.53 54.45
N ARG A 53 7.63 -54.00 53.58
CA ARG A 53 8.81 -53.47 52.86
C ARG A 53 9.26 -54.61 51.91
N SER A 54 9.64 -54.22 50.69
CA SER A 54 10.52 -54.86 49.66
C SER A 54 11.42 -56.08 49.99
N ARG A 55 11.58 -56.98 48.99
CA ARG A 55 12.84 -57.42 48.28
C ARG A 55 12.55 -58.66 47.38
N SER A 56 12.59 -58.55 46.04
CA SER A 56 13.64 -59.00 45.04
C SER A 56 13.67 -60.52 44.73
N PRO A 57 14.28 -61.05 43.63
CA PRO A 57 14.61 -60.51 42.29
C PRO A 57 14.32 -61.50 41.09
N GLU A 58 14.51 -60.98 39.87
CA GLU A 58 14.99 -61.56 38.58
C GLU A 58 14.74 -63.05 38.17
N ASP A 59 14.17 -63.30 36.96
CA ASP A 59 14.94 -63.69 35.74
C ASP A 59 14.09 -64.10 34.49
N HIS A 60 14.60 -63.67 33.33
CA HIS A 60 14.62 -64.20 31.95
C HIS A 60 13.44 -64.86 31.16
N ALA A 61 13.29 -64.37 29.90
CA ALA A 61 13.19 -65.08 28.59
C ALA A 61 11.90 -65.01 27.72
N ARG A 62 12.14 -65.00 26.39
CA ARG A 62 11.36 -64.62 25.18
C ARG A 62 10.18 -65.54 24.71
N SER A 63 9.10 -64.90 24.17
CA SER A 63 8.31 -65.13 22.91
C SER A 63 7.52 -66.45 22.64
N PRO A 64 6.50 -66.55 21.72
CA PRO A 64 5.59 -65.58 21.04
C PRO A 64 4.09 -66.04 20.72
N ILE A 65 3.27 -65.15 20.10
CA ILE A 65 2.02 -65.30 19.25
C ILE A 65 0.57 -65.37 19.87
N ALA A 66 -0.20 -64.26 19.68
CA ALA A 66 -1.63 -63.94 19.32
C ALA A 66 -2.88 -64.74 19.86
N PRO A 67 -4.17 -64.25 19.84
CA PRO A 67 -4.77 -63.02 19.26
C PRO A 67 -5.93 -62.28 20.06
N ARG A 68 -6.41 -61.15 19.47
CA ARG A 68 -7.80 -60.58 19.43
C ARG A 68 -8.31 -59.48 20.42
N THR A 69 -8.50 -58.28 19.83
CA THR A 69 -9.61 -57.27 19.95
C THR A 69 -10.07 -56.74 21.32
N LYS A 70 -9.66 -55.50 21.69
CA LYS A 70 -10.16 -54.77 22.90
C LYS A 70 -10.21 -53.22 22.84
N THR A 71 -10.15 -52.53 21.68
CA THR A 71 -10.05 -51.05 21.67
C THR A 71 -11.37 -50.27 21.77
N ALA A 72 -12.47 -50.73 21.15
CA ALA A 72 -13.66 -49.89 20.96
C ALA A 72 -14.53 -49.66 22.21
N ARG A 73 -14.42 -50.51 23.25
CA ARG A 73 -15.14 -50.40 24.52
C ARG A 73 -14.40 -49.58 25.60
N ILE A 74 -13.19 -49.08 25.31
CA ILE A 74 -12.34 -48.38 26.31
C ILE A 74 -12.80 -46.94 26.55
N MET A 75 -13.39 -46.25 25.57
CA MET A 75 -13.71 -44.82 25.72
C MET A 75 -14.78 -44.50 26.78
N LEU A 76 -15.64 -45.45 27.13
CA LEU A 76 -16.72 -45.23 28.09
C LEU A 76 -16.27 -45.23 29.57
N ASN A 77 -15.06 -45.72 29.88
CA ASN A 77 -14.53 -45.80 31.26
C ASN A 77 -13.30 -44.90 31.54
N MET A 78 -12.92 -44.01 30.62
CA MET A 78 -11.74 -43.15 30.79
C MET A 78 -12.01 -41.98 31.75
N LYS A 79 -11.03 -41.68 32.62
CA LYS A 79 -11.11 -40.54 33.55
C LYS A 79 -10.95 -39.21 32.79
N LEU A 80 -11.56 -38.13 33.30
CA LEU A 80 -11.65 -36.83 32.61
C LEU A 80 -10.29 -36.30 32.11
N LYS A 81 -9.20 -36.53 32.85
CA LYS A 81 -7.85 -36.11 32.46
C LYS A 81 -7.32 -36.83 31.20
N GLU A 82 -7.67 -38.09 31.01
CA GLU A 82 -7.24 -38.87 29.83
C GLU A 82 -8.08 -38.50 28.60
N ARG A 83 -9.36 -38.15 28.82
CA ARG A 83 -10.22 -37.59 27.76
C ARG A 83 -9.73 -36.22 27.31
N LEU A 84 -9.29 -35.38 28.24
CA LEU A 84 -8.72 -34.06 27.93
C LEU A 84 -7.40 -34.19 27.16
N ALA A 85 -6.53 -35.14 27.54
CA ALA A 85 -5.28 -35.38 26.81
C ALA A 85 -5.51 -35.88 25.37
N LEU A 86 -6.50 -36.76 25.17
CA LEU A 86 -6.90 -37.19 23.82
C LEU A 86 -7.52 -36.06 23.01
N ALA A 87 -8.34 -35.20 23.64
CA ALA A 87 -8.94 -34.05 22.97
C ALA A 87 -7.89 -33.02 22.54
N VAL A 88 -6.91 -32.72 23.39
CA VAL A 88 -5.81 -31.79 23.06
C VAL A 88 -4.91 -32.39 21.97
N SER A 89 -4.65 -33.70 22.00
CA SER A 89 -3.87 -34.37 20.96
C SER A 89 -4.61 -34.39 19.62
N ALA A 90 -5.93 -34.62 19.61
CA ALA A 90 -6.75 -34.54 18.41
C ALA A 90 -6.83 -33.11 17.87
N PHE A 91 -6.91 -32.11 18.75
CA PHE A 91 -6.89 -30.70 18.36
C PHE A 91 -5.55 -30.29 17.74
N LEU A 92 -4.42 -30.73 18.31
CA LEU A 92 -3.10 -30.49 17.73
C LEU A 92 -2.96 -31.12 16.34
N VAL A 93 -3.47 -32.33 16.13
CA VAL A 93 -3.46 -32.99 14.81
C VAL A 93 -4.36 -32.23 13.82
N LEU A 94 -5.55 -31.80 14.24
CA LEU A 94 -6.47 -31.02 13.39
C LEU A 94 -5.90 -29.65 13.03
N PHE A 95 -5.23 -29.00 13.99
CA PHE A 95 -4.57 -27.72 13.80
C PHE A 95 -3.38 -27.83 12.84
N THR A 96 -2.59 -28.91 12.94
CA THR A 96 -1.53 -29.18 11.96
C THR A 96 -2.08 -29.50 10.56
N LEU A 97 -3.23 -30.17 10.45
CA LEU A 97 -3.90 -30.38 9.16
C LEU A 97 -4.45 -29.07 8.58
N MET A 98 -4.98 -28.17 9.41
CA MET A 98 -5.42 -26.83 9.00
C MET A 98 -4.26 -25.99 8.48
N LEU A 99 -3.10 -26.01 9.14
CA LEU A 99 -1.89 -25.33 8.66
C LEU A 99 -1.35 -25.91 7.35
N VAL A 100 -1.49 -27.22 7.13
CA VAL A 100 -1.13 -27.86 5.85
C VAL A 100 -2.12 -27.50 4.73
N VAL A 101 -3.41 -27.34 5.05
CA VAL A 101 -4.44 -26.86 4.11
C VAL A 101 -4.25 -25.37 3.78
N ASP A 102 -3.83 -24.54 4.73
CA ASP A 102 -3.46 -23.13 4.46
C ASP A 102 -2.20 -23.05 3.57
N LEU A 103 -1.21 -23.91 3.84
CA LEU A 103 -0.01 -24.06 2.98
C LEU A 103 -0.32 -24.57 1.56
N GLN A 104 -1.43 -25.30 1.36
CA GLN A 104 -1.90 -25.77 0.07
C GLN A 104 -2.92 -24.84 -0.61
N MET A 105 -3.61 -23.97 0.13
CA MET A 105 -4.44 -22.93 -0.48
C MET A 105 -3.63 -21.73 -1.00
N ASP A 106 -2.42 -21.52 -0.47
CA ASP A 106 -1.41 -20.66 -1.10
C ASP A 106 -0.74 -21.30 -2.34
N TYR A 107 -0.91 -22.61 -2.56
CA TYR A 107 -0.47 -23.35 -3.75
C TYR A 107 -1.62 -24.18 -4.31
N GLY A 108 -2.55 -23.52 -5.00
CA GLY A 108 -3.75 -24.17 -5.54
C GLY A 108 -3.49 -25.50 -6.25
N ILE A 109 -4.40 -26.45 -6.08
CA ILE A 109 -4.73 -27.54 -7.02
C ILE A 109 -6.11 -28.10 -6.66
N SER A 110 -7.04 -27.97 -7.61
CA SER A 110 -8.07 -28.93 -8.01
C SER A 110 -8.86 -28.22 -9.12
N GLY A 111 -8.79 -28.54 -10.40
CA GLY A 111 -8.29 -29.68 -11.12
C GLY A 111 -9.24 -29.86 -12.29
N HIS A 112 -8.90 -29.32 -13.48
CA HIS A 112 -9.15 -29.87 -14.82
C HIS A 112 -8.72 -28.86 -15.92
N ARG A 113 -7.62 -29.22 -16.61
CA ARG A 113 -7.21 -28.93 -18.00
C ARG A 113 -7.26 -27.48 -18.52
N VAL A 114 -6.10 -26.83 -18.69
CA VAL A 114 -5.45 -26.37 -19.97
C VAL A 114 -3.96 -26.07 -19.64
N PRO A 115 -2.95 -26.43 -20.46
CA PRO A 115 -1.54 -26.37 -20.06
C PRO A 115 -0.92 -24.99 -20.29
N LEU A 116 -0.33 -24.39 -19.25
CA LEU A 116 0.70 -23.36 -19.40
C LEU A 116 1.80 -23.58 -18.34
N HIS A 117 2.82 -24.35 -18.69
CA HIS A 117 4.08 -24.38 -17.95
C HIS A 117 5.19 -23.88 -18.87
N GLY A 118 5.58 -22.62 -18.65
CA GLY A 118 6.96 -22.19 -18.88
C GLY A 118 7.83 -22.81 -17.79
N ARG A 119 8.78 -23.63 -18.22
CA ARG A 119 9.72 -24.40 -17.40
C ARG A 119 10.58 -23.45 -16.55
N VAL A 120 10.65 -23.72 -15.24
CA VAL A 120 11.54 -23.02 -14.29
C VAL A 120 12.99 -23.36 -14.64
N SER A 121 13.78 -22.33 -14.98
CA SER A 121 15.23 -22.41 -14.99
C SER A 121 15.75 -21.88 -13.66
N ASN A 122 16.40 -22.73 -12.87
CA ASN A 122 17.37 -22.25 -11.89
C ASN A 122 18.59 -21.79 -12.72
N ALA A 123 18.69 -20.49 -12.99
CA ALA A 123 19.86 -19.95 -13.64
C ALA A 123 21.00 -19.86 -12.62
N ASP A 124 22.04 -20.65 -12.89
CA ASP A 124 23.37 -20.54 -12.30
C ASP A 124 23.95 -19.13 -12.48
N THR A 125 24.99 -18.86 -11.68
CA THR A 125 25.78 -17.63 -11.56
C THR A 125 26.57 -17.25 -12.82
N GLU A 126 25.90 -17.11 -13.97
CA GLU A 126 26.44 -16.49 -15.20
C GLU A 126 25.37 -15.63 -15.88
N ASP A 127 24.80 -14.66 -15.16
CA ASP A 127 23.90 -13.68 -15.77
C ASP A 127 24.72 -12.56 -16.44
N LYS A 128 25.10 -12.79 -17.70
CA LYS A 128 25.68 -11.78 -18.59
C LYS A 128 24.62 -10.73 -18.95
N GLY A 129 24.36 -9.82 -18.01
CA GLY A 129 24.04 -8.41 -18.27
C GLY A 129 22.95 -8.08 -19.29
N ARG A 130 21.75 -8.67 -19.21
CA ARG A 130 20.62 -8.35 -20.10
C ARG A 130 19.28 -8.05 -19.40
N SER A 131 19.32 -7.26 -18.34
CA SER A 131 18.10 -6.65 -17.77
C SER A 131 17.97 -5.22 -18.27
N ALA A 132 16.80 -4.83 -18.81
CA ALA A 132 16.52 -3.45 -19.26
C ALA A 132 16.78 -2.41 -18.16
N TYR A 133 16.56 -2.77 -16.88
CA TYR A 133 16.91 -1.93 -15.74
C TYR A 133 18.44 -1.77 -15.57
N ILE A 134 19.21 -2.84 -15.76
CA ILE A 134 20.68 -2.79 -15.69
C ILE A 134 21.25 -2.03 -16.89
N GLU A 135 20.69 -2.22 -18.08
CA GLU A 135 21.08 -1.51 -19.29
C GLU A 135 20.75 -0.01 -19.19
N PHE A 136 19.58 0.34 -18.68
CA PHE A 136 19.22 1.72 -18.37
C PHE A 136 20.16 2.32 -17.32
N ARG A 137 20.39 1.61 -16.21
CA ARG A 137 21.33 2.01 -15.15
C ARG A 137 22.74 2.23 -15.71
N LYS A 138 23.24 1.34 -16.56
CA LYS A 138 24.56 1.47 -17.22
C LYS A 138 24.59 2.65 -18.20
N ARG A 139 23.62 2.76 -19.12
CA ARG A 139 23.62 3.76 -20.20
C ARG A 139 23.34 5.19 -19.72
N PHE A 140 22.58 5.40 -18.63
CA PHE A 140 22.29 6.74 -18.10
C PHE A 140 23.26 7.19 -17.00
N LEU A 141 23.55 6.36 -16.00
CA LEU A 141 24.41 6.79 -14.89
C LEU A 141 25.89 6.88 -15.30
N GLN A 142 26.35 6.12 -16.30
CA GLN A 142 27.74 6.24 -16.78
C GLN A 142 27.93 7.43 -17.74
N LYS A 143 26.88 7.85 -18.48
CA LYS A 143 26.96 9.03 -19.35
C LYS A 143 26.86 10.35 -18.60
N SER A 144 26.22 10.41 -17.43
CA SER A 144 26.17 11.62 -16.60
C SER A 144 27.52 11.98 -15.94
N ASN A 145 28.50 11.07 -15.92
CA ASN A 145 29.87 11.37 -15.49
C ASN A 145 30.73 12.07 -16.58
N GLY A 146 30.16 12.36 -17.76
CA GLY A 146 30.86 13.00 -18.87
C GLY A 146 30.84 14.53 -18.86
N SER A 147 30.12 15.17 -17.92
CA SER A 147 30.09 16.63 -17.79
C SER A 147 30.43 17.04 -16.36
N ASN A 148 31.59 17.68 -16.21
CA ASN A 148 32.20 18.17 -14.97
C ASN A 148 31.18 18.58 -13.87
N GLY A 149 31.25 17.89 -12.71
CA GLY A 149 30.75 18.45 -11.46
C GLY A 149 30.00 17.53 -10.50
N SER A 150 30.46 16.30 -10.23
CA SER A 150 30.01 15.59 -9.01
C SER A 150 31.14 14.74 -8.44
N ARG A 151 31.83 15.29 -7.43
CA ARG A 151 32.59 14.47 -6.48
C ARG A 151 31.56 13.64 -5.71
N GLU A 152 31.73 12.32 -5.75
CA GLU A 152 31.09 11.40 -4.82
C GLU A 152 31.40 11.88 -3.39
N TYR A 153 30.37 12.33 -2.68
CA TYR A 153 30.45 12.58 -1.25
C TYR A 153 30.25 11.23 -0.55
N GLU A 154 31.35 10.52 -0.33
CA GLU A 154 31.39 9.48 0.70
C GLU A 154 31.16 10.15 2.06
N GLN A 155 29.95 10.02 2.61
CA GLN A 155 29.66 10.43 3.97
C GLN A 155 30.29 9.43 4.95
N SER A 156 31.47 9.80 5.45
CA SER A 156 31.90 9.49 6.81
C SER A 156 31.39 10.59 7.75
N ALA A 157 31.01 10.20 8.98
CA ALA A 157 30.32 10.99 9.99
C ALA A 157 30.95 12.35 10.32
N PRO A 158 30.19 13.36 10.81
CA PRO A 158 30.72 14.69 11.04
C PRO A 158 31.50 14.76 12.35
N SER A 159 32.72 15.31 12.27
CA SER A 159 33.40 15.90 13.42
C SER A 159 33.16 17.41 13.41
N GLU A 160 32.81 17.95 14.57
CA GLU A 160 32.56 19.36 14.81
C GLU A 160 33.73 20.25 14.37
N THR A 161 33.44 21.35 13.67
CA THR A 161 34.11 22.64 13.89
C THR A 161 33.32 23.76 13.24
N SER A 162 33.16 24.83 14.02
CA SER A 162 32.45 26.08 13.76
C SER A 162 33.21 27.00 12.81
N GLY A 163 32.49 27.76 11.98
CA GLY A 163 33.08 28.89 11.25
C GLY A 163 32.17 29.54 10.20
N GLY A 164 31.54 30.66 10.57
CA GLY A 164 31.38 31.90 9.77
C GLY A 164 30.69 31.84 8.40
N GLY A 165 29.51 32.44 8.31
CA GLY A 165 28.72 32.51 7.08
C GLY A 165 29.21 33.49 6.02
N VAL A 166 28.70 33.28 4.81
CA VAL A 166 28.32 34.30 3.84
C VAL A 166 27.05 33.78 3.15
N GLU A 167 25.93 34.48 3.32
CA GLU A 167 24.70 34.23 2.56
C GLU A 167 24.96 34.49 1.07
N ALA A 168 24.87 33.44 0.26
CA ALA A 168 24.90 33.56 -1.19
C ALA A 168 23.48 33.82 -1.69
N GLU A 169 23.28 34.93 -2.40
CA GLU A 169 22.03 35.26 -3.09
C GLU A 169 21.54 34.12 -4.00
N PRO A 170 20.22 33.98 -4.22
CA PRO A 170 19.68 32.93 -5.08
C PRO A 170 20.03 33.23 -6.54
N ARG A 171 21.04 32.54 -7.08
CA ARG A 171 21.32 32.54 -8.51
C ARG A 171 20.16 31.84 -9.23
N THR A 172 19.59 32.52 -10.23
CA THR A 172 18.64 31.94 -11.18
C THR A 172 19.24 30.65 -11.77
N PRO A 173 18.51 29.53 -11.79
CA PRO A 173 18.98 28.30 -12.43
C PRO A 173 19.34 28.59 -13.89
N ALA A 174 20.45 28.01 -14.37
CA ALA A 174 20.81 28.09 -15.78
C ALA A 174 19.65 27.52 -16.63
N PRO A 175 19.37 28.11 -17.82
CA PRO A 175 18.32 27.59 -18.70
C PRO A 175 18.56 26.11 -19.04
N PRO A 176 17.51 25.30 -19.22
CA PRO A 176 17.65 23.89 -19.59
C PRO A 176 18.52 23.75 -20.84
N THR A 177 19.56 22.93 -20.76
CA THR A 177 20.53 22.75 -21.87
C THR A 177 19.89 22.11 -23.10
N ASP A 178 18.84 21.31 -22.90
CA ASP A 178 18.02 20.72 -23.95
C ASP A 178 16.54 21.01 -23.66
N ARG A 179 15.82 21.52 -24.66
CA ARG A 179 14.39 21.87 -24.57
C ARG A 179 13.46 20.79 -25.11
N TYR A 180 14.01 19.68 -25.62
CA TYR A 180 13.27 18.58 -26.22
C TYR A 180 12.37 19.02 -27.39
N GLU A 181 12.93 19.82 -28.31
CA GLU A 181 12.20 20.34 -29.48
C GLU A 181 11.69 19.22 -30.41
N ASP A 182 12.40 18.10 -30.44
CA ASP A 182 12.01 16.85 -31.10
C ASP A 182 10.69 16.30 -30.52
N LEU A 183 10.58 16.19 -29.19
CA LEU A 183 9.36 15.72 -28.53
C LEU A 183 8.21 16.72 -28.70
N GLN A 184 8.49 18.02 -28.60
CA GLN A 184 7.49 19.08 -28.85
C GLN A 184 6.95 19.00 -30.28
N ARG A 185 7.81 18.73 -31.26
CA ARG A 185 7.40 18.57 -32.67
C ARG A 185 6.42 17.41 -32.83
N ILE A 186 6.65 16.28 -32.16
CA ILE A 186 5.73 15.14 -32.19
C ILE A 186 4.35 15.54 -31.64
N LEU A 187 4.31 16.18 -30.46
CA LEU A 187 3.05 16.65 -29.87
C LEU A 187 2.29 17.62 -30.79
N PHE A 188 3.02 18.53 -31.45
CA PHE A 188 2.43 19.49 -32.38
C PHE A 188 1.83 18.82 -33.62
N ILE A 189 2.54 17.85 -34.22
CA ILE A 189 2.05 17.11 -35.38
C ILE A 189 0.81 16.27 -35.02
N GLN A 190 0.76 15.68 -33.81
CA GLN A 190 -0.41 14.94 -33.33
C GLN A 190 -1.65 15.83 -33.19
N ILE A 191 -1.49 17.06 -32.70
CA ILE A 191 -2.60 18.03 -32.59
C ILE A 191 -3.12 18.45 -33.99
N GLN A 192 -2.23 18.52 -34.99
CA GLN A 192 -2.62 18.83 -36.37
C GLN A 192 -3.33 17.68 -37.11
N GLY A 193 -3.55 16.53 -36.46
CA GLY A 193 -4.15 15.35 -37.10
C GLY A 193 -3.26 14.70 -38.17
N LYS A 194 -1.95 14.96 -38.15
CA LYS A 194 -1.00 14.47 -39.17
C LYS A 194 -0.19 13.25 -38.74
N ALA A 195 -0.23 12.87 -37.46
CA ALA A 195 0.44 11.69 -36.91
C ALA A 195 -0.51 10.91 -36.02
N GLU A 196 -1.42 10.15 -36.64
CA GLU A 196 -2.42 9.34 -35.93
C GLU A 196 -1.82 8.10 -35.23
N ASP A 197 -0.62 7.67 -35.63
CA ASP A 197 -0.05 6.37 -35.24
C ASP A 197 1.39 6.46 -34.71
N HIS A 198 1.65 7.36 -33.76
CA HIS A 198 2.90 7.29 -33.01
C HIS A 198 2.83 6.13 -31.99
N THR A 199 3.78 5.20 -32.06
CA THR A 199 3.81 3.99 -31.24
C THR A 199 4.10 4.25 -29.76
N VAL A 200 5.01 5.19 -29.46
CA VAL A 200 5.33 5.59 -28.07
C VAL A 200 4.34 6.57 -27.47
N ILE A 201 4.09 7.69 -28.16
CA ILE A 201 3.26 8.78 -27.65
C ILE A 201 1.83 8.58 -28.15
N ILE A 202 0.92 8.20 -27.26
CA ILE A 202 -0.47 7.94 -27.62
C ILE A 202 -1.20 9.28 -27.82
N PRO A 203 -1.76 9.52 -29.03
CA PRO A 203 -2.39 10.79 -29.34
C PRO A 203 -3.73 10.97 -28.61
N PRO A 204 -4.21 12.22 -28.43
CA PRO A 204 -5.41 12.50 -27.65
C PRO A 204 -6.68 11.79 -28.14
N HIS A 205 -6.86 11.62 -29.45
CA HIS A 205 -8.02 10.92 -30.02
C HIS A 205 -8.01 9.39 -29.80
N ARG A 206 -6.94 8.84 -29.22
CA ARG A 206 -6.87 7.43 -28.77
C ARG A 206 -6.83 7.31 -27.25
N ASP A 207 -6.82 8.44 -26.54
CA ASP A 207 -6.86 8.49 -25.09
C ASP A 207 -8.30 8.71 -24.64
N LEU A 208 -8.88 7.67 -24.04
CA LEU A 208 -10.23 7.71 -23.47
C LEU A 208 -10.35 8.69 -22.29
N ASN A 209 -9.26 9.29 -21.80
CA ASN A 209 -9.34 10.44 -20.89
C ASN A 209 -9.74 11.75 -21.60
N VAL A 210 -9.40 11.89 -22.87
CA VAL A 210 -9.64 13.11 -23.65
C VAL A 210 -10.93 12.99 -24.44
N LEU A 211 -11.18 11.82 -25.01
CA LEU A 211 -12.50 11.47 -25.51
C LEU A 211 -13.38 11.21 -24.29
N ARG A 212 -14.23 12.17 -23.92
CA ARG A 212 -15.30 11.99 -22.93
C ARG A 212 -16.61 11.66 -23.66
N PRO A 213 -16.80 10.45 -24.23
CA PRO A 213 -18.02 10.12 -24.95
C PRO A 213 -19.24 10.18 -24.03
N ASP A 214 -19.06 9.89 -22.74
CA ASP A 214 -19.92 10.19 -21.58
C ASP A 214 -19.03 10.06 -20.32
N ASN A 215 -19.27 10.80 -19.23
CA ASN A 215 -18.48 10.70 -17.99
C ASN A 215 -19.41 10.62 -16.76
N PRO A 216 -20.14 9.50 -16.61
CA PRO A 216 -21.11 9.35 -15.53
C PRO A 216 -20.42 9.40 -14.16
N ASN A 217 -21.13 9.98 -13.19
CA ASN A 217 -20.68 10.01 -11.79
C ASN A 217 -21.35 8.94 -10.92
N ILE A 218 -20.82 8.75 -9.71
CA ILE A 218 -21.34 7.74 -8.77
C ILE A 218 -22.83 7.98 -8.45
N GLY A 219 -23.24 9.24 -8.26
CA GLY A 219 -24.63 9.59 -8.00
C GLY A 219 -25.58 9.16 -9.12
N GLU A 220 -25.18 9.38 -10.38
CA GLU A 220 -25.93 8.95 -11.57
C GLU A 220 -25.98 7.43 -11.73
N MET A 221 -24.86 6.74 -11.45
CA MET A 221 -24.76 5.30 -11.63
C MET A 221 -25.54 4.50 -10.57
N GLU A 222 -25.66 5.04 -9.36
CA GLU A 222 -26.39 4.40 -8.25
C GLU A 222 -27.80 4.98 -8.06
N ASP A 223 -28.25 5.88 -8.94
CA ASP A 223 -29.52 6.62 -8.83
C ASP A 223 -29.71 7.29 -7.45
N LEU A 224 -28.64 7.88 -6.93
CA LEU A 224 -28.61 8.52 -5.60
C LEU A 224 -28.79 10.03 -5.69
N GLU A 225 -29.73 10.55 -4.91
CA GLU A 225 -29.88 11.98 -4.67
C GLU A 225 -29.12 12.41 -3.41
N LEU A 226 -28.65 13.65 -3.41
CA LEU A 226 -28.01 14.25 -2.23
C LEU A 226 -28.97 14.29 -1.05
N SER A 227 -28.48 13.94 0.14
CA SER A 227 -29.25 14.11 1.35
C SER A 227 -29.55 15.61 1.62
N LEU A 228 -30.67 15.89 2.30
CA LEU A 228 -31.08 17.27 2.62
C LEU A 228 -30.00 18.09 3.34
N ASN A 229 -29.15 17.41 4.11
CA ASN A 229 -28.03 17.99 4.86
C ASN A 229 -26.69 17.43 4.38
N ALA A 230 -26.56 17.16 3.08
CA ALA A 230 -25.37 16.51 2.52
C ALA A 230 -24.09 17.30 2.83
N SER A 231 -23.14 16.60 3.44
CA SER A 231 -21.82 17.15 3.75
C SER A 231 -21.03 17.42 2.46
N ASN A 232 -19.95 18.22 2.55
CA ASN A 232 -19.06 18.42 1.41
C ASN A 232 -18.40 17.10 0.97
N LEU A 233 -18.15 16.18 1.90
CA LEU A 233 -17.62 14.85 1.58
C LEU A 233 -18.64 14.03 0.79
N GLU A 234 -19.90 14.00 1.20
CA GLU A 234 -20.97 13.28 0.47
C GLU A 234 -21.14 13.86 -0.95
N ARG A 235 -21.19 15.19 -1.07
CA ARG A 235 -21.26 15.88 -2.37
C ARG A 235 -20.08 15.55 -3.27
N PHE A 236 -18.87 15.51 -2.69
CA PHE A 236 -17.66 15.13 -3.41
C PHE A 236 -17.73 13.66 -3.87
N GLN A 237 -18.11 12.75 -2.97
CA GLN A 237 -18.19 11.32 -3.23
C GLN A 237 -19.17 10.98 -4.36
N LEU A 238 -20.38 11.55 -4.35
CA LEU A 238 -21.35 11.30 -5.42
C LEU A 238 -20.93 11.89 -6.77
N LYS A 239 -20.12 12.95 -6.77
CA LYS A 239 -19.58 13.58 -7.99
C LYS A 239 -18.36 12.86 -8.59
N ILE A 240 -17.78 11.87 -7.90
CA ILE A 240 -16.66 11.10 -8.46
C ILE A 240 -17.11 10.50 -9.80
N ALA A 241 -16.34 10.76 -10.85
CA ALA A 241 -16.70 10.42 -12.22
C ALA A 241 -15.94 9.18 -12.72
N GLN A 242 -16.37 8.64 -13.86
CA GLN A 242 -15.73 7.48 -14.48
C GLN A 242 -14.23 7.68 -14.77
N HIS A 243 -13.80 8.92 -15.09
CA HIS A 243 -12.44 9.21 -15.56
C HIS A 243 -11.57 10.06 -14.62
N GLU A 244 -12.14 10.65 -13.56
CA GLU A 244 -11.42 11.47 -12.58
C GLU A 244 -12.14 11.48 -11.22
N LEU A 245 -11.40 11.66 -10.12
CA LEU A 245 -12.02 11.81 -8.78
C LEU A 245 -12.75 13.14 -8.65
N TYR A 246 -12.25 14.18 -9.30
CA TYR A 246 -12.79 15.52 -9.29
C TYR A 246 -12.36 16.27 -10.54
N GLU A 247 -13.16 17.25 -10.96
CA GLU A 247 -12.87 18.07 -12.12
C GLU A 247 -11.79 19.12 -11.83
N GLU A 248 -11.20 19.68 -12.89
CA GLU A 248 -10.32 20.83 -12.75
C GLU A 248 -11.07 22.02 -12.13
N GLU A 249 -10.43 22.69 -11.16
CA GLU A 249 -11.02 23.83 -10.42
C GLU A 249 -12.28 23.50 -9.57
N GLU A 250 -12.59 22.22 -9.29
CA GLU A 250 -13.74 21.84 -8.46
C GLU A 250 -13.69 22.49 -7.04
N PRO A 251 -14.62 23.41 -6.71
CA PRO A 251 -14.59 24.14 -5.44
C PRO A 251 -14.79 23.25 -4.20
N LEU A 252 -15.49 22.12 -4.35
CA LEU A 252 -15.71 21.18 -3.24
C LEU A 252 -14.40 20.65 -2.66
N VAL A 253 -13.32 20.60 -3.46
CA VAL A 253 -12.04 20.13 -2.95
C VAL A 253 -11.51 21.06 -1.88
N GLU A 254 -11.52 22.38 -2.11
CA GLU A 254 -11.05 23.36 -1.13
C GLU A 254 -11.97 23.42 0.10
N HIS A 255 -13.28 23.25 -0.08
CA HIS A 255 -14.22 23.16 1.04
C HIS A 255 -13.95 21.92 1.91
N LEU A 256 -13.70 20.76 1.30
CA LEU A 256 -13.41 19.52 2.02
C LEU A 256 -12.06 19.58 2.77
N LEU A 257 -11.02 20.17 2.16
CA LEU A 257 -9.75 20.41 2.83
C LEU A 257 -9.94 21.32 4.06
N LYS A 258 -10.74 22.38 3.94
CA LYS A 258 -11.06 23.28 5.04
C LYS A 258 -11.85 22.57 6.16
N ASP A 259 -12.82 21.74 5.81
CA ASP A 259 -13.61 20.97 6.77
C ASP A 259 -12.70 20.07 7.61
N MET A 260 -11.81 19.29 6.98
CA MET A 260 -10.86 18.41 7.69
C MET A 260 -9.85 19.19 8.54
N ALA A 261 -9.40 20.36 8.05
CA ALA A 261 -8.42 21.19 8.75
C ALA A 261 -8.99 21.88 10.00
N THR A 262 -10.29 22.18 10.04
CA THR A 262 -10.85 23.09 11.06
C THR A 262 -12.00 22.53 11.88
N SER A 263 -12.71 21.51 11.40
CA SER A 263 -13.86 20.96 12.11
C SER A 263 -13.44 20.30 13.43
N PRO A 264 -14.29 20.34 14.47
CA PRO A 264 -14.03 19.63 15.71
C PRO A 264 -14.06 18.12 15.44
N ILE A 265 -13.15 17.38 16.09
CA ILE A 265 -13.11 15.92 16.02
C ILE A 265 -14.10 15.37 17.05
N LEU A 266 -15.03 14.52 16.61
CA LEU A 266 -16.02 13.90 17.49
C LEU A 266 -15.54 12.58 18.08
N HIS A 267 -14.87 11.78 17.26
CA HIS A 267 -14.43 10.46 17.64
C HIS A 267 -13.18 10.06 16.84
N VAL A 268 -12.33 9.27 17.48
CA VAL A 268 -11.12 8.71 16.87
C VAL A 268 -11.07 7.22 17.16
N GLU A 269 -10.84 6.43 16.11
CA GLU A 269 -10.57 5.00 16.25
C GLU A 269 -9.34 4.59 15.46
N GLN A 270 -8.80 3.43 15.79
CA GLN A 270 -7.68 2.88 15.04
C GLN A 270 -8.19 2.03 13.88
N LYS A 271 -7.69 2.30 12.67
CA LYS A 271 -8.01 1.45 11.52
C LYS A 271 -7.42 0.05 11.71
N GLU A 272 -8.27 -0.97 11.63
CA GLU A 272 -7.84 -2.37 11.65
C GLU A 272 -7.18 -2.81 10.32
N GLY A 273 -6.33 -3.83 10.40
CA GLY A 273 -5.74 -4.50 9.24
C GLY A 273 -4.63 -3.74 8.50
N GLY A 274 -4.16 -2.60 9.04
CA GLY A 274 -3.03 -1.85 8.48
C GLY A 274 -1.66 -2.42 8.86
N THR A 275 -0.65 -2.15 8.02
CA THR A 275 0.76 -2.48 8.36
C THR A 275 1.33 -1.50 9.37
N GLN A 276 1.17 -0.20 9.13
CA GLN A 276 1.58 0.87 10.05
C GLN A 276 0.36 1.56 10.68
N LEU A 277 0.61 2.37 11.71
CA LEU A 277 -0.42 3.09 12.47
C LEU A 277 -1.20 4.07 11.58
N LYS A 278 -2.52 3.93 11.56
CA LYS A 278 -3.46 4.82 10.89
C LYS A 278 -4.70 4.96 11.78
N LEU A 279 -5.21 6.18 11.96
CA LEU A 279 -6.44 6.44 12.70
C LEU A 279 -7.55 6.86 11.74
N ILE A 280 -8.79 6.58 12.12
CA ILE A 280 -10.00 7.08 11.48
C ILE A 280 -10.51 8.22 12.35
N ILE A 281 -10.76 9.36 11.72
CA ILE A 281 -11.23 10.58 12.36
C ILE A 281 -12.66 10.82 11.91
N ASP A 282 -13.57 10.86 12.86
CA ASP A 282 -14.97 11.18 12.63
C ASP A 282 -15.24 12.64 13.00
N TYR A 283 -15.82 13.37 12.06
CA TYR A 283 -16.25 14.75 12.24
C TYR A 283 -17.78 14.84 12.30
N PRO A 284 -18.35 16.00 12.67
CA PRO A 284 -19.77 16.23 12.52
C PRO A 284 -20.24 16.05 11.08
N ASN A 285 -21.52 15.73 10.91
CA ASN A 285 -22.18 15.58 9.60
C ASN A 285 -21.62 14.43 8.74
N GLY A 286 -21.05 13.39 9.36
CA GLY A 286 -20.64 12.16 8.67
C GLY A 286 -19.38 12.31 7.81
N VAL A 287 -18.63 13.40 7.95
CA VAL A 287 -17.32 13.54 7.30
C VAL A 287 -16.31 12.64 8.03
N GLN A 288 -15.52 11.88 7.26
CA GLN A 288 -14.47 11.01 7.79
C GLN A 288 -13.14 11.27 7.10
N ALA A 289 -12.05 11.19 7.86
CA ALA A 289 -10.69 11.28 7.32
C ALA A 289 -9.78 10.19 7.89
N LEU A 290 -8.84 9.72 7.06
CA LEU A 290 -7.78 8.83 7.46
C LEU A 290 -6.59 9.66 7.93
N PHE A 291 -6.28 9.56 9.22
CA PHE A 291 -5.17 10.25 9.84
C PHE A 291 -3.90 9.41 9.85
N LYS A 292 -2.79 10.01 9.42
CA LYS A 292 -1.44 9.46 9.60
C LYS A 292 -0.58 10.45 10.39
N PRO A 293 -0.01 10.03 11.53
CA PRO A 293 0.75 10.93 12.37
C PRO A 293 2.14 11.24 11.80
N MET A 294 2.65 12.43 12.13
CA MET A 294 4.06 12.77 11.97
C MET A 294 4.93 11.85 12.83
N ARG A 295 5.99 11.32 12.22
CA ARG A 295 6.99 10.48 12.89
C ARG A 295 8.37 11.10 12.93
N PHE A 296 8.79 11.70 11.82
CA PHE A 296 10.12 12.27 11.66
C PHE A 296 10.04 13.70 11.11
N ALA A 297 11.10 14.47 11.35
CA ALA A 297 11.29 15.77 10.71
C ALA A 297 11.41 15.64 9.19
N ARG A 298 11.14 16.74 8.47
CA ARG A 298 11.05 16.78 7.00
C ARG A 298 12.37 16.45 6.28
N ASP A 299 13.50 16.65 6.95
CA ASP A 299 14.86 16.43 6.45
C ASP A 299 15.38 15.01 6.68
N VAL A 300 14.64 14.18 7.41
CA VAL A 300 15.01 12.77 7.68
C VAL A 300 14.78 11.92 6.45
N GLN A 301 15.86 11.42 5.86
CA GLN A 301 15.80 10.51 4.72
C GLN A 301 15.74 9.04 5.13
N THR A 302 15.10 8.23 4.29
CA THR A 302 15.11 6.77 4.39
C THR A 302 16.53 6.26 4.30
N LEU A 303 16.93 5.46 5.28
CA LEU A 303 18.27 4.89 5.34
C LEU A 303 18.58 4.09 4.06
N PRO A 304 19.83 4.15 3.53
CA PRO A 304 20.19 3.42 2.31
C PRO A 304 19.92 1.92 2.38
N ASN A 305 20.09 1.32 3.56
CA ASN A 305 19.91 -0.11 3.81
C ASN A 305 18.45 -0.53 4.03
N HIS A 306 17.51 0.41 4.13
CA HIS A 306 16.09 0.08 4.26
C HIS A 306 15.53 -0.33 2.90
N PHE A 307 14.95 -1.53 2.86
CA PHE A 307 14.10 -1.93 1.74
C PHE A 307 12.80 -1.13 1.75
N TYR A 308 12.18 -0.97 0.58
CA TYR A 308 10.87 -0.31 0.41
C TYR A 308 9.77 -0.88 1.33
N PHE A 309 9.81 -2.17 1.65
CA PHE A 309 8.86 -2.81 2.58
C PHE A 309 9.12 -2.52 4.07
N SER A 310 10.30 -2.01 4.42
CA SER A 310 10.68 -1.64 5.78
C SER A 310 10.56 -0.15 6.05
N ASP A 311 10.32 0.66 5.01
CA ASP A 311 10.28 2.12 5.14
C ASP A 311 9.08 2.59 5.96
N TYR A 312 9.29 3.65 6.73
CA TYR A 312 8.24 4.28 7.53
C TYR A 312 7.36 5.14 6.64
N GLU A 313 6.05 5.13 6.93
CA GLU A 313 5.15 6.09 6.28
C GLU A 313 5.39 7.51 6.84
N ARG A 314 5.23 8.51 5.97
CA ARG A 314 5.41 9.94 6.21
C ARG A 314 4.10 10.65 5.89
N HIS A 315 3.54 11.36 6.84
CA HIS A 315 2.28 12.07 6.65
C HIS A 315 2.39 13.16 5.59
N TYR A 316 3.50 13.92 5.59
CA TYR A 316 3.74 14.99 4.62
C TYR A 316 3.85 14.47 3.17
N ALA A 317 4.17 13.18 2.98
CA ALA A 317 4.24 12.57 1.66
C ALA A 317 2.83 12.38 1.06
N GLU A 318 1.82 12.06 1.87
CA GLU A 318 0.41 11.99 1.41
C GLU A 318 -0.09 13.35 0.96
N ILE A 319 0.17 14.40 1.74
CA ILE A 319 -0.19 15.79 1.42
C ILE A 319 0.49 16.20 0.10
N ALA A 320 1.82 16.05 0.04
CA ALA A 320 2.59 16.43 -1.14
C ALA A 320 2.17 15.68 -2.41
N ALA A 321 1.86 14.39 -2.29
CA ALA A 321 1.46 13.57 -3.42
C ALA A 321 0.08 13.98 -3.95
N PHE A 322 -0.87 14.34 -3.09
CA PHE A 322 -2.16 14.88 -3.53
C PHE A 322 -2.00 16.19 -4.34
N HIS A 323 -1.20 17.14 -3.83
CA HIS A 323 -0.93 18.38 -4.57
C HIS A 323 -0.20 18.12 -5.89
N LEU A 324 0.77 17.20 -5.90
CA LEU A 324 1.50 16.81 -7.10
C LEU A 324 0.58 16.17 -8.15
N ASP A 325 -0.30 15.25 -7.73
CA ASP A 325 -1.31 14.61 -8.59
C ASP A 325 -2.22 15.65 -9.26
N ARG A 326 -2.69 16.63 -8.48
CA ARG A 326 -3.51 17.75 -8.96
C ARG A 326 -2.75 18.60 -9.98
N ILE A 327 -1.51 18.98 -9.69
CA ILE A 327 -0.67 19.85 -10.56
C ILE A 327 -0.31 19.16 -11.88
N LEU A 328 -0.10 17.85 -11.86
CA LEU A 328 0.14 17.05 -13.05
C LEU A 328 -1.15 16.83 -13.89
N GLY A 329 -2.31 17.23 -13.36
CA GLY A 329 -3.59 17.11 -14.04
C GLY A 329 -4.17 15.70 -14.03
N PHE A 330 -3.70 14.82 -13.14
CA PHE A 330 -4.24 13.47 -13.02
C PHE A 330 -5.61 13.47 -12.35
N ARG A 331 -5.73 14.14 -11.20
CA ARG A 331 -6.94 14.21 -10.37
C ARG A 331 -7.46 12.82 -9.98
N ARG A 332 -6.53 11.96 -9.54
CA ARG A 332 -6.78 10.55 -9.15
C ARG A 332 -6.39 10.24 -7.71
N ALA A 333 -5.85 11.23 -6.99
CA ALA A 333 -5.61 11.17 -5.55
C ALA A 333 -6.76 11.84 -4.76
N MET A 334 -7.15 11.25 -3.63
CA MET A 334 -8.12 11.87 -2.72
C MET A 334 -7.58 13.15 -2.11
N PRO A 335 -8.44 14.12 -1.73
CA PRO A 335 -8.01 15.31 -1.01
C PRO A 335 -7.32 14.98 0.32
N VAL A 336 -6.14 15.58 0.54
CA VAL A 336 -5.35 15.41 1.76
C VAL A 336 -4.90 16.78 2.27
N VAL A 337 -5.07 17.03 3.57
CA VAL A 337 -4.64 18.27 4.24
C VAL A 337 -3.79 17.97 5.47
N GLY A 338 -2.86 18.86 5.79
CA GLY A 338 -2.15 18.85 7.07
C GLY A 338 -2.95 19.51 8.20
N ARG A 339 -2.83 18.97 9.42
CA ARG A 339 -3.34 19.61 10.64
C ARG A 339 -2.50 19.20 11.85
N VAL A 340 -2.35 20.13 12.79
CA VAL A 340 -1.75 19.89 14.11
C VAL A 340 -2.87 19.70 15.12
N LEU A 341 -2.82 18.60 15.87
CA LEU A 341 -3.80 18.24 16.89
C LEU A 341 -3.22 18.41 18.29
N ASN A 342 -4.08 18.76 19.25
CA ASN A 342 -3.81 18.47 20.64
C ASN A 342 -4.13 16.99 20.92
N MET A 343 -3.10 16.19 21.20
CA MET A 343 -3.26 14.75 21.42
C MET A 343 -4.13 14.40 22.62
N THR A 344 -4.19 15.27 23.65
CA THR A 344 -5.00 15.04 24.84
C THR A 344 -6.48 15.18 24.48
N THR A 345 -6.87 16.34 23.94
CA THR A 345 -8.29 16.67 23.75
C THR A 345 -8.87 16.17 22.43
N GLU A 346 -8.06 16.08 21.37
CA GLU A 346 -8.53 15.74 20.01
C GLU A 346 -8.20 14.31 19.58
N ILE A 347 -7.45 13.56 20.40
CA ILE A 347 -7.21 12.13 20.19
C ILE A 347 -7.63 11.36 21.43
N TYR A 348 -6.93 11.51 22.55
CA TYR A 348 -7.11 10.65 23.73
C TYR A 348 -8.52 10.74 24.33
N ASP A 349 -9.04 11.94 24.59
CA ASP A 349 -10.35 12.14 25.23
C ASP A 349 -11.54 11.71 24.35
N VAL A 350 -11.33 11.63 23.03
CA VAL A 350 -12.36 11.27 22.03
C VAL A 350 -12.14 9.87 21.43
N THR A 351 -11.17 9.13 21.94
CA THR A 351 -10.88 7.75 21.52
C THR A 351 -11.51 6.77 22.50
N GLU A 352 -12.04 5.67 21.99
CA GLU A 352 -12.52 4.56 22.81
C GLU A 352 -11.73 3.26 22.58
N GLY A 353 -11.95 2.29 23.48
CA GLY A 353 -11.48 0.93 23.30
C GLY A 353 -10.00 0.70 23.61
N ASP A 354 -9.41 -0.25 22.88
CA ASP A 354 -8.17 -0.91 23.27
C ASP A 354 -6.90 -0.11 22.96
N ILE A 355 -6.99 0.89 22.09
CA ILE A 355 -5.89 1.82 21.76
C ILE A 355 -5.56 2.75 22.94
N LEU A 356 -6.52 3.08 23.80
CA LEU A 356 -6.29 3.90 25.01
C LEU A 356 -5.21 3.32 25.93
N LYS A 357 -5.10 1.99 25.97
CA LYS A 357 -4.08 1.27 26.75
C LYS A 357 -2.65 1.46 26.24
N THR A 358 -2.50 2.04 25.05
CA THR A 358 -1.20 2.27 24.40
C THR A 358 -0.65 3.67 24.66
N PHE A 359 -1.42 4.55 25.31
CA PHE A 359 -0.97 5.89 25.68
C PHE A 359 -0.10 5.87 26.93
N PHE A 360 0.93 6.70 26.95
CA PHE A 360 1.85 6.83 28.09
C PHE A 360 2.58 8.18 28.04
N VAL A 361 3.27 8.51 29.14
CA VAL A 361 4.17 9.66 29.21
C VAL A 361 5.60 9.18 29.11
N SER A 362 6.36 9.73 28.17
CA SER A 362 7.78 9.41 27.98
C SER A 362 8.67 9.96 29.11
N PRO A 363 9.92 9.49 29.27
CA PRO A 363 10.87 10.06 30.24
C PRO A 363 11.17 11.56 30.03
N ALA A 364 10.92 12.08 28.82
CA ALA A 364 11.04 13.50 28.49
C ALA A 364 9.75 14.31 28.81
N ASN A 365 8.78 13.69 29.46
CA ASN A 365 7.48 14.27 29.81
C ASN A 365 6.59 14.64 28.60
N ASN A 366 6.82 14.00 27.45
CA ASN A 366 5.93 14.10 26.28
C ASN A 366 4.85 13.03 26.31
N PHE A 367 3.66 13.36 25.82
CA PHE A 367 2.53 12.45 25.68
C PHE A 367 2.68 11.62 24.39
N CYS A 368 2.55 10.30 24.52
CA CYS A 368 2.85 9.35 23.46
C CYS A 368 1.81 8.25 23.35
N PHE A 369 1.73 7.62 22.19
CA PHE A 369 0.97 6.39 21.97
C PHE A 369 1.57 5.58 20.81
N HIS A 370 1.35 4.27 20.78
CA HIS A 370 1.85 3.41 19.71
C HIS A 370 0.76 2.65 18.96
N GLY A 371 -0.47 2.57 19.48
CA GLY A 371 -1.55 1.80 18.85
C GLY A 371 -1.21 0.31 18.66
N LYS A 372 -1.90 -0.35 17.73
CA LYS A 372 -1.85 -1.80 17.48
C LYS A 372 -1.82 -2.12 15.99
N CYS A 373 -0.63 -2.21 15.41
CA CYS A 373 -0.43 -2.59 14.01
C CYS A 373 0.72 -3.60 13.89
N SER A 374 0.94 -4.15 12.69
CA SER A 374 1.96 -5.19 12.52
C SER A 374 3.38 -4.64 12.50
N TYR A 375 3.60 -3.42 12.01
CA TYR A 375 4.91 -2.78 11.90
C TYR A 375 5.01 -1.54 12.78
N TYR A 376 6.00 -1.54 13.67
CA TYR A 376 6.41 -0.36 14.44
C TYR A 376 5.30 0.25 15.33
N CYS A 377 4.35 -0.58 15.78
CA CYS A 377 3.38 -0.22 16.83
C CYS A 377 3.80 -0.82 18.18
N ASP A 378 4.93 -0.36 18.68
CA ASP A 378 5.50 -0.74 19.98
C ASP A 378 6.09 0.50 20.69
N THR A 379 6.48 0.36 21.95
CA THR A 379 7.01 1.47 22.76
C THR A 379 8.29 2.09 22.17
N GLY A 380 9.12 1.31 21.46
CA GLY A 380 10.35 1.82 20.84
C GLY A 380 10.10 2.68 19.60
N HIS A 381 8.90 2.59 19.02
CA HIS A 381 8.49 3.32 17.82
C HIS A 381 7.21 4.14 18.05
N ALA A 382 6.92 4.49 19.30
CA ALA A 382 5.74 5.28 19.65
C ALA A 382 5.77 6.65 18.95
N ILE A 383 4.56 7.17 18.68
CA ILE A 383 4.35 8.54 18.24
C ILE A 383 4.23 9.40 19.50
N CYS A 384 4.99 10.49 19.55
CA CYS A 384 5.02 11.40 20.68
C CYS A 384 4.79 12.84 20.20
N GLY A 385 4.05 13.61 20.99
CA GLY A 385 3.94 15.05 20.80
C GLY A 385 5.11 15.83 21.39
N ASN A 386 4.98 17.16 21.39
CA ASN A 386 5.91 18.06 22.07
C ASN A 386 5.19 19.25 22.76
N PRO A 387 4.81 19.12 24.05
CA PRO A 387 4.70 17.86 24.79
C PRO A 387 3.52 17.00 24.33
N ASP A 388 2.43 17.62 23.86
CA ASP A 388 1.16 16.95 23.50
C ASP A 388 0.59 17.42 22.15
N MET A 389 1.30 18.26 21.40
CA MET A 389 0.91 18.63 20.04
C MET A 389 1.47 17.65 19.01
N LEU A 390 0.63 17.20 18.08
CA LEU A 390 0.99 16.24 17.04
C LEU A 390 0.46 16.65 15.68
N GLU A 391 1.38 16.83 14.74
CA GLU A 391 1.05 17.05 13.34
C GLU A 391 0.69 15.72 12.64
N GLY A 392 -0.19 15.77 11.65
CA GLY A 392 -0.45 14.64 10.77
C GLY A 392 -1.21 15.03 9.50
N SER A 393 -1.38 14.05 8.62
CA SER A 393 -2.11 14.20 7.35
C SER A 393 -3.50 13.60 7.49
N PHE A 394 -4.49 14.29 6.93
CA PHE A 394 -5.90 13.90 6.93
C PHE A 394 -6.35 13.69 5.50
N ALA A 395 -6.48 12.44 5.09
CA ALA A 395 -6.97 12.07 3.76
C ALA A 395 -8.47 11.81 3.82
N ALA A 396 -9.26 12.50 3.00
CA ALA A 396 -10.70 12.29 2.93
C ALA A 396 -11.02 10.83 2.57
N PHE A 397 -12.06 10.28 3.20
CA PHE A 397 -12.47 8.91 2.92
C PHE A 397 -13.09 8.77 1.52
N LEU A 398 -12.72 7.68 0.85
CA LEU A 398 -13.46 7.22 -0.33
C LEU A 398 -14.89 6.82 0.09
N PRO A 399 -15.84 6.79 -0.86
CA PRO A 399 -17.17 6.25 -0.57
C PRO A 399 -17.06 4.84 0.02
N SER A 400 -17.98 4.52 0.91
CA SER A 400 -18.07 3.20 1.51
C SER A 400 -18.41 2.15 0.45
N SER A 401 -18.10 0.88 0.74
CA SER A 401 -18.22 -0.21 -0.23
C SER A 401 -19.66 -0.53 -0.65
N ASP A 402 -20.65 -0.12 0.15
CA ASP A 402 -22.08 -0.19 -0.15
C ASP A 402 -22.54 0.85 -1.16
N ILE A 403 -21.85 1.99 -1.26
CA ILE A 403 -22.13 3.02 -2.27
C ILE A 403 -21.28 2.80 -3.52
N ALA A 404 -19.98 2.59 -3.35
CA ALA A 404 -19.07 2.44 -4.48
C ALA A 404 -18.03 1.36 -4.20
N GLU A 405 -18.36 0.11 -4.56
CA GLU A 405 -17.45 -1.01 -4.35
C GLU A 405 -16.16 -0.85 -5.18
N ARG A 406 -15.02 -0.96 -4.51
CA ARG A 406 -13.70 -0.91 -5.15
C ARG A 406 -13.18 -2.30 -5.47
N LYS A 407 -12.40 -2.40 -6.55
CA LYS A 407 -11.64 -3.59 -6.92
C LYS A 407 -10.16 -3.34 -6.70
N VAL A 408 -9.55 -4.19 -5.89
CA VAL A 408 -8.10 -4.22 -5.70
C VAL A 408 -7.47 -5.09 -6.79
N TRP A 409 -6.46 -4.55 -7.45
CA TRP A 409 -5.72 -5.22 -8.52
C TRP A 409 -4.26 -5.38 -8.12
N ARG A 410 -3.70 -6.57 -8.37
CA ARG A 410 -2.26 -6.82 -8.22
C ARG A 410 -1.52 -6.08 -9.32
N HIS A 411 -0.57 -5.23 -8.94
CA HIS A 411 0.22 -4.47 -9.90
C HIS A 411 1.15 -5.42 -10.69
N PRO A 412 1.22 -5.36 -12.04
CA PRO A 412 2.08 -6.26 -12.83
C PRO A 412 3.57 -6.10 -12.52
N TRP A 413 4.00 -4.87 -12.20
CA TRP A 413 5.35 -4.56 -11.73
C TRP A 413 5.49 -4.59 -10.21
N ARG A 414 4.63 -5.33 -9.51
CA ARG A 414 4.77 -5.52 -8.06
C ARG A 414 6.16 -6.09 -7.76
N ARG A 415 6.88 -5.46 -6.83
CA ARG A 415 8.17 -5.94 -6.32
C ARG A 415 8.05 -7.29 -5.61
N SER A 416 9.17 -7.96 -5.33
CA SER A 416 9.16 -9.29 -4.72
C SER A 416 8.74 -9.32 -3.25
N TYR A 417 8.84 -8.19 -2.55
CA TYR A 417 8.73 -8.09 -1.07
C TYR A 417 9.64 -9.10 -0.35
N HIS A 418 10.83 -9.34 -0.93
CA HIS A 418 11.75 -10.33 -0.40
C HIS A 418 13.22 -9.95 -0.67
N LYS A 419 14.02 -9.90 0.39
CA LYS A 419 15.43 -9.45 0.39
C LYS A 419 16.38 -10.15 -0.60
N ARG A 420 16.04 -11.35 -1.10
CA ARG A 420 16.90 -12.15 -2.00
C ARG A 420 16.27 -12.46 -3.36
N ARG A 421 14.96 -12.25 -3.53
CA ARG A 421 14.26 -12.66 -4.74
C ARG A 421 14.02 -11.42 -5.59
N LYS A 422 14.32 -11.50 -6.88
CA LYS A 422 13.92 -10.50 -7.86
C LYS A 422 12.54 -10.87 -8.43
N ALA A 423 11.76 -9.87 -8.79
CA ALA A 423 10.54 -10.05 -9.56
C ALA A 423 10.85 -10.34 -11.03
N GLN A 424 9.91 -10.94 -11.77
CA GLN A 424 10.11 -11.30 -13.18
C GLN A 424 10.46 -10.09 -14.05
N TRP A 425 9.78 -8.96 -13.84
CA TRP A 425 10.04 -7.71 -14.56
C TRP A 425 11.45 -7.12 -14.30
N GLU A 426 12.12 -7.49 -13.20
CA GLU A 426 13.51 -7.09 -12.94
C GLU A 426 14.51 -7.94 -13.74
N LEU A 427 14.10 -9.13 -14.15
CA LEU A 427 14.92 -10.12 -14.85
C LEU A 427 14.72 -10.07 -16.38
N GLN A 428 13.51 -9.74 -16.84
CA GLN A 428 13.11 -9.79 -18.25
C GLN A 428 12.92 -8.38 -18.81
N SER A 429 13.64 -8.05 -19.89
CA SER A 429 13.54 -6.76 -20.59
C SER A 429 12.26 -6.63 -21.43
N ASP A 430 11.74 -7.75 -21.92
CA ASP A 430 10.53 -7.91 -22.74
C ASP A 430 9.27 -8.21 -21.92
N TYR A 431 9.34 -8.04 -20.58
CA TYR A 431 8.22 -8.36 -19.68
C TYR A 431 6.91 -7.69 -20.08
N CYS A 432 6.96 -6.45 -20.60
CA CYS A 432 5.75 -5.73 -21.01
C CYS A 432 5.05 -6.38 -22.22
N ASP A 433 5.74 -7.14 -23.07
CA ASP A 433 5.10 -7.80 -24.22
C ASP A 433 4.05 -8.82 -23.76
N THR A 434 4.33 -9.51 -22.64
CA THR A 434 3.35 -10.39 -21.99
C THR A 434 2.21 -9.59 -21.35
N ILE A 435 2.52 -8.46 -20.72
CA ILE A 435 1.50 -7.62 -20.07
C ILE A 435 0.53 -7.05 -21.11
N ARG A 436 1.03 -6.60 -22.27
CA ARG A 436 0.22 -6.05 -23.37
C ARG A 436 -0.76 -7.04 -23.98
N THR A 437 -0.62 -8.34 -23.73
CA THR A 437 -1.57 -9.37 -24.17
C THR A 437 -2.38 -9.95 -23.01
N THR A 438 -2.25 -9.40 -21.80
CA THR A 438 -2.90 -9.91 -20.60
C THR A 438 -4.07 -9.00 -20.21
N PRO A 439 -5.31 -9.51 -20.11
CA PRO A 439 -6.43 -8.74 -19.58
C PRO A 439 -6.18 -8.26 -18.13
N PRO A 440 -6.55 -7.01 -17.76
CA PRO A 440 -7.25 -6.00 -18.56
C PRO A 440 -6.30 -4.98 -19.24
N TYR A 441 -5.03 -5.33 -19.45
CA TYR A 441 -4.01 -4.42 -20.01
C TYR A 441 -3.89 -4.50 -21.53
N ASP A 442 -4.55 -5.49 -22.14
CA ASP A 442 -4.60 -5.76 -23.57
C ASP A 442 -5.55 -4.83 -24.34
N SER A 443 -6.40 -4.09 -23.63
CA SER A 443 -7.37 -3.17 -24.21
C SER A 443 -7.65 -1.98 -23.27
N GLY A 444 -8.25 -0.93 -23.85
CA GLY A 444 -8.67 0.25 -23.10
C GLY A 444 -7.53 1.09 -22.54
N ARG A 445 -7.81 1.78 -21.43
CA ARG A 445 -6.91 2.76 -20.81
C ARG A 445 -5.93 2.20 -19.77
N ARG A 446 -6.14 0.97 -19.30
CA ARG A 446 -5.50 0.49 -18.06
C ARG A 446 -3.98 0.50 -18.12
N LEU A 447 -3.39 0.06 -19.23
CA LEU A 447 -1.93 0.04 -19.37
C LEU A 447 -1.34 1.45 -19.32
N LEU A 448 -1.98 2.43 -19.98
CA LEU A 448 -1.57 3.83 -19.94
C LEU A 448 -1.71 4.43 -18.54
N ASP A 449 -2.76 4.06 -17.79
CA ASP A 449 -2.90 4.48 -16.40
C ASP A 449 -1.74 4.00 -15.52
N LEU A 450 -1.22 2.80 -15.77
CA LEU A 450 -0.02 2.32 -15.08
C LEU A 450 1.25 3.06 -15.50
N MET A 451 1.32 3.62 -16.72
CA MET A 451 2.43 4.48 -17.13
C MET A 451 2.39 5.83 -16.41
N ASP A 452 1.21 6.46 -16.35
CA ASP A 452 1.01 7.70 -15.56
C ASP A 452 1.34 7.48 -14.09
N MET A 453 0.87 6.38 -13.50
CA MET A 453 1.16 5.99 -12.13
C MET A 453 2.65 5.76 -11.90
N SER A 454 3.36 5.11 -12.84
CA SER A 454 4.81 4.92 -12.78
C SER A 454 5.57 6.24 -12.83
N ILE A 455 5.15 7.19 -13.68
CA ILE A 455 5.73 8.54 -13.74
C ILE A 455 5.49 9.28 -12.43
N PHE A 456 4.27 9.22 -11.89
CA PHE A 456 3.89 9.83 -10.62
C PHE A 456 4.71 9.27 -9.44
N ASP A 457 4.78 7.94 -9.33
CA ASP A 457 5.54 7.25 -8.30
C ASP A 457 7.05 7.50 -8.45
N PHE A 458 7.58 7.66 -9.68
CA PHE A 458 8.99 7.99 -9.89
C PHE A 458 9.33 9.42 -9.45
N LEU A 459 8.49 10.39 -9.82
CA LEU A 459 8.64 11.79 -9.39
C LEU A 459 8.69 11.89 -7.87
N SER A 460 7.79 11.18 -7.17
CA SER A 460 7.72 11.19 -5.71
C SER A 460 8.76 10.26 -5.05
N GLY A 461 9.26 9.26 -5.77
CA GLY A 461 10.17 8.23 -5.28
C GLY A 461 9.48 7.08 -4.53
N ASN A 462 8.17 6.89 -4.75
CA ASN A 462 7.40 5.82 -4.13
C ASN A 462 7.73 4.45 -4.78
N MET A 463 8.30 3.54 -4.00
CA MET A 463 8.65 2.20 -4.46
C MET A 463 7.60 1.14 -4.11
N ASP A 464 6.57 1.50 -3.34
CA ASP A 464 5.69 0.55 -2.65
C ASP A 464 4.37 0.28 -3.40
N ARG A 465 4.31 0.61 -4.69
CA ARG A 465 3.15 0.34 -5.55
C ARG A 465 2.99 -1.15 -5.85
N HIS A 466 2.38 -1.88 -4.91
CA HIS A 466 2.13 -3.32 -5.05
C HIS A 466 0.72 -3.67 -5.53
N HIS A 467 -0.23 -2.76 -5.29
CA HIS A 467 -1.62 -2.85 -5.72
C HIS A 467 -2.06 -1.50 -6.25
N TYR A 468 -3.13 -1.51 -7.04
CA TYR A 468 -3.89 -0.33 -7.39
C TYR A 468 -5.38 -0.65 -7.28
N GLU A 469 -6.21 0.38 -7.22
CA GLU A 469 -7.65 0.22 -7.05
C GLU A 469 -8.42 0.94 -8.15
N THR A 470 -9.62 0.42 -8.45
CA THR A 470 -10.59 1.03 -9.36
C THR A 470 -11.99 0.91 -8.79
N PHE A 471 -12.93 1.76 -9.20
CA PHE A 471 -14.35 1.56 -8.89
C PHE A 471 -14.94 0.49 -9.78
N LYS A 472 -15.65 -0.49 -9.21
CA LYS A 472 -16.20 -1.63 -9.96
C LYS A 472 -17.33 -1.23 -10.91
N MET A 473 -18.16 -0.30 -10.48
CA MET A 473 -19.33 0.18 -11.23
C MET A 473 -18.97 0.69 -12.64
N PHE A 474 -17.79 1.28 -12.79
CA PHE A 474 -17.28 1.81 -14.06
C PHE A 474 -16.55 0.77 -14.93
N GLY A 475 -16.48 -0.50 -14.49
CA GLY A 475 -15.86 -1.59 -15.24
C GLY A 475 -14.35 -1.42 -15.44
N ASN A 476 -13.86 -1.75 -16.65
CA ASN A 476 -12.44 -1.65 -16.99
C ASN A 476 -12.05 -0.25 -17.48
N GLU A 477 -12.99 0.50 -18.06
CA GLU A 477 -12.78 1.85 -18.60
C GLU A 477 -12.89 2.92 -17.51
N THR A 478 -12.11 2.74 -16.45
CA THR A 478 -12.01 3.69 -15.33
C THR A 478 -10.57 3.90 -14.94
N PHE A 479 -10.30 5.04 -14.31
CA PHE A 479 -8.97 5.42 -13.87
C PHE A 479 -8.51 4.58 -12.66
N THR A 480 -7.20 4.56 -12.44
CA THR A 480 -6.60 3.94 -11.26
C THR A 480 -6.48 4.95 -10.13
N LEU A 481 -6.95 4.62 -8.93
CA LEU A 481 -6.81 5.45 -7.74
C LEU A 481 -5.34 5.54 -7.30
N HIS A 482 -4.88 6.77 -7.02
CA HIS A 482 -3.51 7.06 -6.57
C HIS A 482 -3.43 7.10 -5.03
N LEU A 483 -3.60 5.95 -4.38
CA LEU A 483 -3.61 5.81 -2.91
C LEU A 483 -2.24 5.43 -2.33
N ASP A 484 -2.11 5.44 -1.00
CA ASP A 484 -0.95 4.98 -0.21
C ASP A 484 0.39 5.59 -0.67
N GLN A 485 0.52 6.92 -0.51
CA GLN A 485 1.74 7.67 -0.85
C GLN A 485 2.68 7.89 0.33
N GLY A 486 2.37 7.31 1.49
CA GLY A 486 3.15 7.49 2.72
C GLY A 486 4.63 7.09 2.60
N ARG A 487 5.01 6.26 1.63
CA ARG A 487 6.42 5.89 1.36
C ARG A 487 7.08 6.70 0.23
N ALA A 488 6.42 7.73 -0.25
CA ALA A 488 7.02 8.71 -1.14
C ALA A 488 7.94 9.68 -0.38
N PHE A 489 8.76 10.43 -1.12
CA PHE A 489 9.65 11.46 -0.59
C PHE A 489 10.57 10.96 0.54
N GLY A 490 11.05 9.72 0.41
CA GLY A 490 12.01 9.14 1.36
C GLY A 490 13.47 9.54 1.09
N LYS A 491 13.84 9.80 -0.17
CA LYS A 491 15.22 10.14 -0.56
C LYS A 491 15.22 11.29 -1.57
N ALA A 492 15.85 12.42 -1.23
CA ALA A 492 15.93 13.61 -2.09
C ALA A 492 17.12 13.53 -3.07
N PHE A 493 18.21 12.89 -2.64
CA PHE A 493 19.46 12.79 -3.40
C PHE A 493 19.64 11.45 -4.13
N HIS A 494 18.58 10.66 -4.26
CA HIS A 494 18.59 9.38 -4.95
C HIS A 494 17.33 9.24 -5.81
N ASP A 495 17.52 8.83 -7.07
CA ASP A 495 16.44 8.59 -8.02
C ASP A 495 16.34 7.09 -8.30
N GLU A 496 15.24 6.47 -7.86
CA GLU A 496 15.05 5.03 -7.99
C GLU A 496 14.51 4.69 -9.39
N LEU A 497 15.43 4.45 -10.31
CA LEU A 497 15.13 4.18 -11.72
C LEU A 497 14.25 2.94 -11.93
N SER A 498 14.23 1.99 -10.98
CA SER A 498 13.38 0.79 -11.12
C SER A 498 11.89 1.12 -11.08
N ILE A 499 11.48 2.30 -10.57
CA ILE A 499 10.09 2.75 -10.61
C ILE A 499 9.63 3.04 -12.04
N LEU A 500 10.54 3.46 -12.95
CA LEU A 500 10.25 3.70 -14.37
C LEU A 500 10.26 2.43 -15.23
N ALA A 501 10.43 1.24 -14.65
CA ALA A 501 10.42 -0.01 -15.41
C ALA A 501 9.18 -0.18 -16.31
N PRO A 502 7.93 0.15 -15.88
CA PRO A 502 6.76 0.10 -16.76
C PRO A 502 6.93 0.97 -18.02
N LEU A 503 7.31 2.24 -17.85
CA LEU A 503 7.52 3.18 -18.96
C LEU A 503 8.61 2.69 -19.91
N LEU A 504 9.74 2.21 -19.38
CA LEU A 504 10.89 1.77 -20.16
C LEU A 504 10.68 0.45 -20.89
N GLN A 505 9.86 -0.45 -20.34
CA GLN A 505 9.57 -1.75 -20.96
C GLN A 505 8.43 -1.64 -21.96
N CYS A 506 7.38 -0.88 -21.65
CA CYS A 506 6.23 -0.74 -22.53
C CYS A 506 6.44 0.31 -23.62
N CYS A 507 7.25 1.34 -23.34
CA CYS A 507 7.43 2.50 -24.21
C CYS A 507 6.09 3.10 -24.65
N LEU A 508 5.23 3.41 -23.68
CA LEU A 508 3.94 4.04 -23.90
C LEU A 508 3.79 5.25 -22.98
N VAL A 509 3.35 6.39 -23.52
CA VAL A 509 3.05 7.59 -22.73
C VAL A 509 1.89 8.35 -23.38
N ARG A 510 1.01 8.95 -22.57
CA ARG A 510 -0.04 9.82 -23.10
C ARG A 510 0.54 11.13 -23.61
N HIS A 511 -0.03 11.65 -24.70
CA HIS A 511 0.23 13.01 -25.18
C HIS A 511 0.10 14.05 -24.07
N THR A 512 -0.99 13.98 -23.29
CA THR A 512 -1.28 14.90 -22.18
C THR A 512 -0.20 14.86 -21.11
N THR A 513 0.23 13.67 -20.69
CA THR A 513 1.31 13.49 -19.71
C THR A 513 2.64 14.05 -20.22
N LEU A 514 3.04 13.74 -21.46
CA LEU A 514 4.27 14.29 -22.04
C LEU A 514 4.21 15.82 -22.20
N SER A 515 3.06 16.36 -22.64
CA SER A 515 2.83 17.79 -22.76
C SER A 515 3.00 18.50 -21.41
N THR A 516 2.43 17.95 -20.34
CA THR A 516 2.56 18.46 -18.98
C THR A 516 4.01 18.44 -18.49
N LEU A 517 4.75 17.35 -18.74
CA LEU A 517 6.18 17.26 -18.37
C LEU A 517 7.02 18.31 -19.11
N LEU A 518 6.80 18.48 -20.42
CA LEU A 518 7.49 19.50 -21.22
C LEU A 518 7.13 20.92 -20.79
N LYS A 519 5.88 21.17 -20.38
CA LYS A 519 5.44 22.45 -19.83
C LYS A 519 6.23 22.82 -18.57
N PHE A 520 6.42 21.88 -17.65
CA PHE A 520 7.18 22.13 -16.42
C PHE A 520 8.69 22.21 -16.65
N HIS A 521 9.22 21.47 -17.64
CA HIS A 521 10.63 21.54 -18.01
C HIS A 521 11.01 22.85 -18.72
N ASN A 522 10.19 23.29 -19.68
CA ASN A 522 10.48 24.45 -20.53
C ASN A 522 9.87 25.77 -20.04
N GLY A 523 8.98 25.71 -19.05
CA GLY A 523 8.25 26.85 -18.51
C GLY A 523 8.55 27.09 -17.04
N VAL A 524 7.51 27.27 -16.23
CA VAL A 524 7.65 27.37 -14.77
C VAL A 524 7.93 25.97 -14.21
N SER A 525 8.99 25.82 -13.42
CA SER A 525 9.40 24.53 -12.88
C SER A 525 8.32 23.88 -12.00
N LEU A 526 8.24 22.54 -12.03
CA LEU A 526 7.31 21.79 -11.20
C LEU A 526 7.56 22.06 -9.72
N SER A 527 8.83 22.14 -9.31
CA SER A 527 9.22 22.50 -7.94
C SER A 527 8.60 23.81 -7.46
N LYS A 528 8.58 24.85 -8.30
CA LYS A 528 8.03 26.16 -7.95
C LYS A 528 6.52 26.10 -7.83
N VAL A 529 5.84 25.49 -8.80
CA VAL A 529 4.37 25.37 -8.79
C VAL A 529 3.91 24.53 -7.60
N LEU A 530 4.61 23.42 -7.29
CA LEU A 530 4.30 22.60 -6.12
C LEU A 530 4.56 23.36 -4.82
N ARG A 531 5.68 24.09 -4.70
CA ARG A 531 5.97 24.93 -3.53
C ARG A 531 4.85 25.94 -3.27
N ASP A 532 4.39 26.64 -4.31
CA ASP A 532 3.34 27.64 -4.17
C ASP A 532 1.96 27.04 -3.87
N SER A 533 1.71 25.80 -4.33
CA SER A 533 0.51 25.04 -3.96
C SER A 533 0.53 24.60 -2.50
N LEU A 534 1.67 24.08 -2.02
CA LEU A 534 1.84 23.56 -0.66
C LEU A 534 1.84 24.66 0.42
N LYS A 535 2.23 25.91 0.08
CA LYS A 535 2.14 27.07 0.98
C LYS A 535 0.74 27.35 1.51
N LYS A 536 -0.30 26.81 0.86
CA LYS A 536 -1.70 26.97 1.27
C LYS A 536 -2.10 25.97 2.35
N ASP A 537 -1.34 24.88 2.52
CA ASP A 537 -1.62 23.86 3.52
C ASP A 537 -1.26 24.39 4.93
N PRO A 538 -2.08 24.11 5.97
CA PRO A 538 -1.83 24.59 7.33
C PRO A 538 -0.49 24.13 7.95
N VAL A 539 0.15 23.08 7.42
CA VAL A 539 1.44 22.56 7.94
C VAL A 539 2.64 22.93 7.06
N ASP A 540 2.55 24.04 6.32
CA ASP A 540 3.69 24.63 5.61
C ASP A 540 4.87 24.90 6.57
N PRO A 541 6.12 24.49 6.24
CA PRO A 541 6.52 23.77 5.03
C PRO A 541 6.16 22.27 5.03
N VAL A 542 5.50 21.83 3.95
CA VAL A 542 5.15 20.40 3.77
C VAL A 542 6.36 19.59 3.28
N LEU A 543 7.08 20.06 2.27
CA LEU A 543 8.26 19.37 1.71
C LEU A 543 9.56 20.12 2.03
N TRP A 544 10.62 19.34 2.29
CA TRP A 544 11.98 19.86 2.36
C TRP A 544 12.50 20.26 0.98
N GLU A 545 13.21 21.38 0.89
CA GLU A 545 13.61 22.01 -0.37
C GLU A 545 14.37 21.08 -1.35
N PRO A 546 15.30 20.20 -0.90
CA PRO A 546 15.91 19.19 -1.75
C PRO A 546 14.92 18.22 -2.44
N HIS A 547 13.77 17.91 -1.84
CA HIS A 547 12.75 17.12 -2.50
C HIS A 547 12.09 17.88 -3.66
N LEU A 548 11.90 19.19 -3.52
CA LEU A 548 11.40 20.05 -4.59
C LEU A 548 12.42 20.09 -5.75
N ALA A 549 13.71 20.29 -5.45
CA ALA A 549 14.76 20.24 -6.46
C ALA A 549 14.88 18.87 -7.16
N ALA A 550 14.63 17.78 -6.43
CA ALA A 550 14.65 16.43 -6.99
C ALA A 550 13.54 16.21 -8.04
N LEU A 551 12.38 16.86 -7.92
CA LEU A 551 11.28 16.73 -8.89
C LEU A 551 11.70 17.23 -10.27
N ASP A 552 12.32 18.42 -10.35
CA ASP A 552 12.76 18.98 -11.61
C ASP A 552 13.86 18.11 -12.26
N ARG A 553 14.79 17.59 -11.44
CA ARG A 553 15.81 16.62 -11.91
C ARG A 553 15.15 15.35 -12.48
N ARG A 554 14.12 14.83 -11.80
CA ARG A 554 13.40 13.62 -12.22
C ARG A 554 12.58 13.82 -13.49
N ILE A 555 12.05 15.01 -13.76
CA ILE A 555 11.39 15.34 -15.04
C ILE A 555 12.35 15.11 -16.21
N VAL A 556 13.59 15.60 -16.11
CA VAL A 556 14.61 15.42 -17.15
C VAL A 556 14.82 13.93 -17.43
N ILE A 557 14.96 13.11 -16.38
CA ILE A 557 15.13 11.65 -16.51
C ILE A 557 13.95 10.99 -17.23
N ILE A 558 12.72 11.43 -16.96
CA ILE A 558 11.52 10.90 -17.63
C ILE A 558 11.51 11.29 -19.11
N LEU A 559 11.78 12.56 -19.45
CA LEU A 559 11.81 13.03 -20.83
C LEU A 559 12.88 12.29 -21.65
N ASP A 560 14.04 12.10 -21.05
CA ASP A 560 15.15 11.30 -21.57
C ASP A 560 14.78 9.81 -21.77
N ALA A 561 14.01 9.22 -20.86
CA ALA A 561 13.48 7.87 -21.01
C ALA A 561 12.50 7.77 -22.19
N ILE A 562 11.60 8.75 -22.35
CA ILE A 562 10.64 8.81 -23.45
C ILE A 562 11.35 8.96 -24.79
N ARG A 563 12.33 9.86 -24.90
CA ARG A 563 13.14 10.02 -26.12
C ARG A 563 13.83 8.71 -26.51
N LYS A 564 14.43 8.00 -25.55
CA LYS A 564 15.06 6.70 -25.83
C LYS A 564 14.07 5.64 -26.30
N CYS A 565 12.84 5.66 -25.80
CA CYS A 565 11.79 4.78 -26.31
C CYS A 565 11.48 5.06 -27.78
N ILE A 566 11.47 6.33 -28.19
CA ILE A 566 11.28 6.73 -29.60
C ILE A 566 12.46 6.27 -30.44
N ASP A 567 13.69 6.58 -30.02
CA ASP A 567 14.91 6.18 -30.72
C ASP A 567 14.97 4.66 -30.94
N LYS A 568 14.56 3.87 -29.93
CA LYS A 568 14.55 2.40 -29.98
C LYS A 568 13.61 1.87 -31.07
N ILE A 569 12.47 2.53 -31.29
CA ILE A 569 11.49 2.12 -32.31
C ILE A 569 11.92 2.61 -33.70
N ASP A 570 12.47 3.82 -33.80
CA ASP A 570 12.90 4.40 -35.08
C ASP A 570 14.19 3.77 -35.62
N THR A 571 15.03 3.18 -34.75
CA THR A 571 16.26 2.48 -35.14
C THR A 571 16.34 1.04 -34.60
N PRO A 572 15.50 0.10 -35.09
CA PRO A 572 15.52 -1.29 -34.62
C PRO A 572 16.87 -1.98 -34.87
N LEU A 573 17.46 -1.73 -36.04
CA LEU A 573 18.67 -2.42 -36.55
C LEU A 573 19.97 -2.04 -35.82
N GLN A 574 20.08 -0.84 -35.22
CA GLN A 574 21.29 -0.45 -34.50
C GLN A 574 21.40 -1.14 -33.13
N ASN A 575 20.27 -1.60 -32.57
CA ASN A 575 20.23 -2.28 -31.28
C ASN A 575 20.59 -3.76 -31.43
N GLU A 576 20.22 -4.44 -32.52
CA GLU A 576 20.68 -5.80 -32.80
C GLU A 576 22.21 -5.85 -33.03
N VAL A 577 22.80 -4.86 -33.70
CA VAL A 577 24.26 -4.85 -33.97
C VAL A 577 25.09 -4.55 -32.71
N ASN A 578 24.55 -3.76 -31.78
CA ASN A 578 25.18 -3.53 -30.47
C ASN A 578 24.95 -4.69 -29.48
N ASP A 579 24.06 -5.65 -29.79
CA ASP A 579 23.85 -6.87 -29.00
C ASP A 579 24.87 -7.99 -29.32
N PHE A 580 25.70 -7.80 -30.35
CA PHE A 580 26.77 -8.72 -30.77
C PHE A 580 28.19 -8.28 -30.39
N VAL A 581 28.38 -7.15 -29.72
CA VAL A 581 29.72 -6.62 -29.32
C VAL A 581 29.92 -6.62 -27.82
#